data_AF-A0AAE5S219-F1
#
_entry.id   AF-A0AAE5S219-F1
#
_cell.length_a   1.000
_cell.length_b   1.000
_cell.length_c   1.000
_cell.angle_alpha   90.00
_cell.angle_beta   90.00
_cell.angle_gamma   90.00
#
_symmetry.space_group_name_H-M   'P 1'
#
loop_
_entity.id
_entity.type
_entity.pdbx_description
1 polymer ?
#
loop_
_entity_poly.entity_id
_entity_poly.type
_entity_poly.pdbx_seq_one_letter_code
_entity_poly.pdbx_strand_id
1 'polypeptide(L)'
;MKIPLLSRIDGFIQAMLVMVALALFFQSLGASDGPLHLDVVTIVGVSLVFFLHGAALSREKIVEGARNWRLHLFVQSCTFILFQLIGAVILFVCKPFIPAELLLGVFYLCALPSTVSS
;
A
#
# COMPACT_ATOMS: atom_id res chain seq x y z
N MET A 1 14.12 -16.61 23.43
CA MET A 1 14.77 -17.38 22.35
C MET A 1 14.78 -16.51 21.10
N LYS A 2 15.88 -15.81 20.78
CA LYS A 2 15.93 -14.92 19.61
C LYS A 2 16.17 -15.78 18.37
N ILE A 3 15.17 -15.89 17.50
CA ILE A 3 15.30 -16.57 16.22
C ILE A 3 16.27 -15.72 15.37
N PRO A 4 17.44 -16.24 14.98
CA PRO A 4 18.55 -15.42 14.45
C PRO A 4 18.26 -14.75 13.09
N LEU A 5 17.25 -15.23 12.34
CA LEU A 5 16.76 -14.57 11.12
C LEU A 5 15.90 -13.33 11.41
N LEU A 6 15.16 -13.31 12.53
CA LEU A 6 14.21 -12.24 12.82
C LEU A 6 14.91 -10.96 13.29
N SER A 7 16.10 -11.05 13.90
CA SER A 7 16.82 -9.89 14.44
C SER A 7 17.43 -8.94 13.40
N ARG A 8 17.38 -9.29 12.11
CA ARG A 8 17.82 -8.42 11.01
C ARG A 8 16.67 -7.60 10.40
N ILE A 9 15.44 -7.92 10.76
CA ILE A 9 14.22 -7.31 10.24
C ILE A 9 13.74 -6.28 11.26
N ASP A 10 13.38 -5.08 10.82
CA ASP A 10 12.86 -4.04 11.70
C ASP A 10 11.50 -4.42 12.30
N GLY A 11 11.14 -3.75 13.39
CA GLY A 11 9.91 -4.06 14.14
C GLY A 11 8.63 -3.90 13.31
N PHE A 12 8.63 -3.04 12.29
CA PHE A 12 7.45 -2.82 11.44
C PHE A 12 7.22 -4.02 10.52
N ILE A 13 8.25 -4.51 9.82
CA ILE A 13 8.13 -5.70 8.97
C ILE A 13 7.78 -6.93 9.82
N GLN A 14 8.37 -7.06 11.02
CA GLN A 14 8.01 -8.14 11.95
C GLN A 14 6.51 -8.11 12.31
N ALA A 15 6.00 -6.93 12.68
CA ALA A 15 4.58 -6.75 13.00
C ALA A 15 3.69 -7.08 11.78
N MET A 16 4.07 -6.65 10.58
CA MET A 16 3.33 -6.95 9.35
C MET A 16 3.23 -8.46 9.10
N LEU A 17 4.33 -9.20 9.25
CA LEU A 17 4.34 -10.67 9.10
C LEU A 17 3.46 -11.36 10.15
N VAL A 18 3.48 -10.88 11.40
CA VAL A 18 2.60 -11.38 12.46
C VAL A 18 1.13 -11.11 12.12
N MET A 19 0.80 -9.92 11.61
CA MET A 19 -0.56 -9.59 11.20
C MET A 19 -1.04 -10.46 10.03
N VAL A 20 -0.19 -10.74 9.04
CA VAL A 20 -0.51 -11.68 7.95
C VAL A 20 -0.77 -13.08 8.50
N ALA A 21 0.07 -13.57 9.41
CA ALA A 21 -0.14 -14.87 10.04
C ALA A 21 -1.47 -14.91 10.81
N LEU A 22 -1.77 -13.88 11.61
CA LEU A 22 -3.04 -13.77 12.33
C LEU A 22 -4.24 -13.77 11.37
N ALA A 23 -4.16 -13.03 10.25
CA ALA A 23 -5.23 -13.01 9.26
C ALA A 23 -5.49 -14.39 8.63
N LEU A 24 -4.46 -15.21 8.45
CA LEU A 24 -4.59 -16.58 7.92
C LEU A 24 -5.27 -17.53 8.91
N PHE A 25 -4.99 -17.42 10.21
CA PHE A 25 -5.55 -18.31 11.25
C PHE A 25 -6.88 -17.82 11.83
N PHE A 26 -7.11 -16.51 11.86
CA PHE A 26 -8.24 -15.87 12.54
C PHE A 26 -9.04 -14.96 11.57
N GLN A 27 -9.46 -15.52 10.44
CA GLN A 27 -10.17 -14.79 9.37
C GLN A 27 -11.47 -14.11 9.86
N SER A 28 -12.19 -14.74 10.80
CA SER A 28 -13.48 -14.23 11.32
C SER A 28 -13.33 -12.95 12.14
N LEU A 29 -12.17 -12.72 12.77
CA LEU A 29 -11.91 -11.47 13.49
C LEU A 29 -11.80 -10.28 12.54
N GLY A 30 -11.27 -10.52 11.34
CA GLY A 30 -11.03 -9.50 10.34
C GLY A 30 -12.11 -9.33 9.27
N ALA A 31 -13.18 -10.12 9.33
CA ALA A 31 -14.33 -9.95 8.44
C ALA A 31 -15.02 -8.59 8.70
N SER A 32 -15.70 -8.04 7.68
CA SER A 32 -16.39 -6.75 7.81
C SER A 32 -17.43 -6.74 8.93
N ASP A 33 -18.19 -7.84 9.09
CA ASP A 33 -19.13 -8.05 10.20
C ASP A 33 -18.47 -8.74 11.42
N GLY A 34 -17.15 -8.83 11.42
CA GLY A 34 -16.37 -9.40 12.51
C GLY A 34 -16.34 -8.48 13.73
N PRO A 35 -15.98 -8.99 14.90
CA PRO A 35 -15.97 -8.21 16.14
C PRO A 35 -15.08 -6.96 16.08
N LEU A 36 -14.05 -6.95 15.23
CA LEU A 36 -13.13 -5.82 15.09
C LEU A 36 -13.61 -4.76 14.10
N HIS A 37 -14.62 -5.02 13.25
CA HIS A 37 -15.08 -4.11 12.20
C HIS A 37 -13.91 -3.46 11.44
N LEU A 38 -13.11 -4.30 10.76
CA LEU A 38 -11.85 -3.86 10.16
C LEU A 38 -12.04 -2.82 9.05
N ASP A 39 -13.21 -2.72 8.45
CA ASP A 39 -13.57 -1.66 7.52
C ASP A 39 -13.47 -0.28 8.19
N VAL A 40 -14.07 -0.10 9.38
CA VAL A 40 -14.01 1.14 10.14
C VAL A 40 -12.60 1.39 10.66
N VAL A 41 -11.96 0.36 11.23
CA VAL A 41 -10.60 0.47 11.77
C VAL A 41 -9.60 0.85 10.68
N THR A 42 -9.72 0.27 9.48
CA THR A 42 -8.85 0.60 8.34
C THR A 42 -9.08 2.03 7.88
N ILE A 43 -10.35 2.47 7.74
CA ILE A 43 -10.66 3.85 7.34
C ILE A 43 -10.07 4.85 8.35
N VAL A 44 -10.32 4.64 9.66
CA VAL A 44 -9.82 5.53 10.71
C VAL A 44 -8.30 5.49 10.78
N GLY A 45 -7.70 4.30 10.73
CA GLY A 45 -6.26 4.11 10.80
C GLY A 45 -5.53 4.77 9.63
N VAL A 46 -6.00 4.52 8.40
CA VAL A 46 -5.46 5.17 7.19
C VAL A 46 -5.63 6.68 7.29
N SER A 47 -6.82 7.18 7.66
CA SER A 47 -7.07 8.62 7.82
C SER A 47 -6.11 9.26 8.82
N LEU A 48 -5.86 8.61 9.96
CA LEU A 48 -4.93 9.09 10.98
C LEU A 48 -3.49 9.11 10.47
N VAL A 49 -3.05 8.05 9.77
CA VAL A 49 -1.70 7.98 9.18
C VAL A 49 -1.51 9.13 8.19
N PHE A 50 -2.46 9.35 7.27
CA PHE A 50 -2.39 10.44 6.31
C PHE A 50 -2.46 11.82 6.99
N PHE A 51 -3.29 11.98 8.02
CA PHE A 51 -3.39 13.23 8.78
C PHE A 51 -2.08 13.55 9.50
N LEU A 52 -1.50 12.59 10.24
CA LEU A 52 -0.26 12.79 10.98
C LEU A 52 0.92 13.05 10.04
N HIS A 53 1.02 12.33 8.91
CA HIS A 53 2.04 12.58 7.90
C HIS A 53 1.88 13.97 7.26
N GLY A 54 0.65 14.37 6.96
CA GLY A 54 0.35 15.71 6.43
C GLY A 54 0.68 16.81 7.44
N ALA A 55 0.29 16.63 8.70
CA ALA A 55 0.54 17.59 9.78
C ALA A 55 2.02 17.74 10.11
N ALA A 56 2.82 16.69 9.94
CA ALA A 56 4.27 16.72 10.14
C ALA A 56 5.04 17.42 9.00
N LEU A 57 4.38 17.76 7.89
CA LEU A 57 5.03 18.30 6.70
C LEU A 57 5.21 19.82 6.80
N SER A 58 6.46 20.29 6.81
CA SER A 58 6.78 21.73 6.82
C SER A 58 6.39 22.39 5.49
N ARG A 59 5.86 23.62 5.55
CA ARG A 59 5.44 24.40 4.37
C ARG A 59 6.59 24.63 3.39
N GLU A 60 7.80 24.82 3.90
CA GLU A 60 9.02 25.04 3.12
C GLU A 60 9.31 23.83 2.22
N LYS A 61 9.27 22.61 2.77
CA LYS A 61 9.46 21.36 2.00
C LYS A 61 8.39 21.17 0.92
N ILE A 62 7.15 21.58 1.19
CA ILE A 62 6.07 21.51 0.18
C ILE A 62 6.40 22.43 -0.99
N VAL A 63 6.81 23.67 -0.72
CA VAL A 63 7.15 24.65 -1.76
C VAL A 63 8.40 24.21 -2.53
N GLU A 64 9.42 23.73 -1.85
CA GLU A 64 10.65 23.25 -2.46
C GLU A 64 10.39 22.03 -3.36
N GLY A 65 9.62 21.06 -2.88
CA GLY A 65 9.19 19.89 -3.65
C GLY A 65 8.40 20.31 -4.90
N ALA A 66 7.37 21.14 -4.73
CA ALA A 66 6.49 21.60 -5.81
C ALA A 66 7.24 22.36 -6.92
N ARG A 67 8.37 23.00 -6.60
CA ARG A 67 9.20 23.71 -7.58
C ARG A 67 9.95 22.77 -8.52
N ASN A 68 10.17 21.51 -8.13
CA ASN A 68 10.87 20.53 -8.95
C ASN A 68 9.90 19.83 -9.93
N TRP A 69 9.30 20.61 -10.83
CA TRP A 69 8.27 20.13 -11.76
C TRP A 69 8.75 19.01 -12.69
N ARG A 70 10.04 18.96 -13.03
CA ARG A 70 10.63 17.88 -13.85
C ARG A 70 10.57 16.54 -13.12
N LEU A 71 10.86 16.54 -11.81
CA LEU A 71 10.74 15.35 -10.98
C LEU A 71 9.28 14.94 -10.83
N HIS A 72 8.36 15.90 -10.62
CA HIS A 72 6.93 15.60 -10.55
C HIS A 72 6.41 14.96 -11.84
N LEU A 73 6.75 15.49 -13.01
CA LEU A 73 6.36 14.89 -14.29
C LEU A 73 6.94 13.49 -14.48
N PHE A 74 8.20 13.29 -14.11
CA PHE A 74 8.83 11.97 -14.21
C PHE A 74 8.12 10.95 -13.32
N VAL A 75 7.95 11.25 -12.03
CA VAL A 75 7.30 10.36 -11.07
C VAL A 75 5.84 10.11 -11.45
N GLN A 76 5.08 11.14 -11.83
CA GLN A 76 3.69 11.01 -12.25
C GLN A 76 3.56 10.15 -13.51
N SER A 77 4.48 10.29 -14.48
CA SER A 77 4.49 9.47 -15.68
C SER A 77 4.82 8.01 -15.36
N CYS A 78 5.77 7.76 -14.46
CA CYS A 78 6.05 6.41 -14.00
C CYS A 78 4.84 5.78 -13.30
N THR A 79 4.19 6.51 -12.39
CA THR A 79 3.08 5.99 -11.59
C THR A 79 1.79 5.80 -12.41
N PHE A 80 1.41 6.79 -13.22
CA PHE A 80 0.09 6.78 -13.88
C PHE A 80 0.11 6.39 -15.35
N ILE A 81 1.29 6.29 -15.97
CA ILE A 81 1.44 5.80 -17.35
C ILE A 81 2.16 4.46 -17.33
N LEU A 82 3.40 4.42 -16.86
CA LEU A 82 4.22 3.20 -16.95
C LEU A 82 3.61 2.04 -16.15
N PHE A 83 3.26 2.24 -14.88
CA PHE A 83 2.69 1.18 -14.05
C PHE A 83 1.31 0.76 -14.53
N GLN A 84 0.48 1.70 -15.01
CA GLN A 84 -0.81 1.36 -15.59
C GLN A 84 -0.68 0.53 -16.87
N LEU A 85 0.30 0.83 -17.72
CA LEU A 85 0.61 0.03 -18.91
C LEU A 85 1.12 -1.36 -18.53
N ILE A 86 2.00 -1.47 -17.53
CA ILE A 86 2.45 -2.76 -17.00
C ILE A 86 1.26 -3.57 -16.47
N GLY A 87 0.39 -2.95 -15.67
CA GLY A 87 -0.83 -3.57 -15.16
C GLY A 87 -1.77 -4.02 -16.27
N ALA A 88 -1.93 -3.23 -17.33
CA ALA A 88 -2.75 -3.58 -18.49
C ALA A 88 -2.17 -4.79 -19.26
N VAL A 89 -0.85 -4.84 -19.43
CA VAL A 89 -0.16 -6.00 -20.02
C VAL A 89 -0.38 -7.24 -19.17
N ILE A 90 -0.19 -7.15 -17.84
CA ILE A 90 -0.44 -8.26 -16.91
C ILE A 90 -1.89 -8.72 -17.02
N LEU A 91 -2.85 -7.80 -17.00
CA LEU A 91 -4.27 -8.12 -17.10
C LEU A 91 -4.57 -8.88 -18.41
N PHE A 92 -4.07 -8.42 -19.54
CA PHE A 92 -4.32 -9.05 -20.83
C PHE A 92 -3.66 -10.43 -20.95
N VAL A 93 -2.40 -10.55 -20.53
CA VAL A 93 -1.62 -11.79 -20.62
C VAL A 93 -2.12 -12.84 -19.63
N CYS A 94 -2.50 -12.43 -18.42
CA CYS A 94 -2.88 -13.34 -17.34
C CYS A 94 -4.38 -13.66 -17.28
N LYS A 95 -5.22 -12.99 -18.08
CA LYS A 95 -6.67 -13.22 -18.17
C LYS A 95 -7.10 -14.70 -18.23
N PRO A 96 -6.45 -15.59 -19.00
CA PRO A 96 -6.86 -17.00 -19.05
C PRO A 96 -6.38 -17.84 -17.86
N PHE A 97 -5.46 -17.33 -17.03
CA PHE A 97 -4.81 -18.10 -15.96
C PHE A 97 -5.26 -17.68 -14.55
N ILE A 98 -5.74 -16.45 -14.39
CA ILE A 98 -6.02 -15.84 -13.08
C ILE A 98 -7.49 -15.39 -13.02
N PRO A 99 -8.21 -15.60 -11.90
CA PRO A 99 -9.55 -15.08 -11.69
C PRO A 99 -9.65 -13.57 -11.91
N ALA A 100 -10.77 -13.13 -12.49
CA ALA A 100 -10.97 -11.74 -12.90
C ALA A 100 -10.87 -10.76 -11.71
N GLU A 101 -11.35 -11.16 -10.55
CA GLU A 101 -11.38 -10.39 -9.31
C GLU A 101 -9.96 -10.14 -8.79
N LEU A 102 -9.08 -11.15 -8.88
CA LEU A 102 -7.68 -11.02 -8.47
C LEU A 102 -6.90 -10.15 -9.47
N LEU A 103 -7.16 -10.31 -10.76
CA LEU A 103 -6.58 -9.43 -11.79
C LEU A 103 -7.01 -7.98 -11.62
N LEU A 104 -8.27 -7.75 -11.26
CA LEU A 104 -8.76 -6.41 -10.95
C LEU A 104 -8.04 -5.84 -9.73
N GLY A 105 -7.83 -6.64 -8.69
CA GLY A 105 -7.03 -6.25 -7.53
C GLY A 105 -5.59 -5.86 -7.89
N VAL A 106 -4.92 -6.67 -8.72
CA VAL A 106 -3.57 -6.36 -9.22
C VAL A 106 -3.56 -5.06 -10.03
N PHE A 107 -4.51 -4.89 -10.94
CA PHE A 107 -4.61 -3.68 -11.76
C PHE A 107 -4.93 -2.44 -10.92
N TYR A 108 -5.76 -2.58 -9.87
CA TYR A 108 -6.05 -1.53 -8.91
C TYR A 108 -4.78 -1.08 -8.17
N LEU A 109 -3.94 -2.02 -7.72
CA LEU A 109 -2.66 -1.72 -7.09
C LEU A 109 -1.71 -0.93 -8.00
N CYS A 110 -1.71 -1.20 -9.32
CA CYS A 110 -0.94 -0.43 -10.30
C CYS A 110 -1.44 1.02 -10.48
N ALA A 111 -2.70 1.28 -10.14
CA ALA A 111 -3.33 2.60 -10.28
C ALA A 111 -3.15 3.49 -9.03
N LEU A 112 -2.66 2.93 -7.93
CA LEU A 112 -2.45 3.67 -6.69
C LEU A 112 -1.24 4.62 -6.80
N PRO A 113 -1.28 5.79 -6.13
CA PRO A 113 -0.12 6.66 -6.03
C PRO A 113 1.04 5.98 -5.29
N SER A 114 2.25 6.51 -5.44
CA SER A 114 3.44 6.03 -4.72
C SER A 114 3.28 6.17 -3.19
N THR A 115 4.01 5.34 -2.43
CA THR A 115 3.91 5.33 -0.97
C THR A 115 4.33 6.66 -0.35
N VAL A 116 3.66 7.05 0.75
CA VAL A 116 3.95 8.28 1.51
C VAL A 116 5.19 8.11 2.39
N SER A 117 5.54 6.87 2.71
CA SER A 117 6.74 6.47 3.44
C SER A 117 7.56 5.56 2.52
N SER A 118 8.68 6.08 2.02
CA SER A 118 9.71 5.35 1.27
C SER A 118 11.08 5.89 1.61
#